data_AF-A0AAW4ZYY3-F1
#
_entry.id   AF-A0AAW4ZYY3-F1
#
_cell.length_a   1.000
_cell.length_b   1.000
_cell.length_c   1.000
_cell.angle_alpha   90.00
_cell.angle_beta   90.00
_cell.angle_gamma   90.00
#
_symmetry.space_group_name_H-M   'P 1'
#
loop_
_entity.id
_entity.type
_entity.pdbx_description
1 polymer ?
#
loop_
_entity_poly.entity_id
_entity_poly.type
_entity_poly.pdbx_seq_one_letter_code
_entity_poly.pdbx_strand_id
1 'polypeptide(L)'
;MENAVEANWHGHDYQARFFWIYASALRDPDQTNVIEVSYETDGPKACDDIIVCYDPGRPSYGPHRVVVDYHQIKYHVALGGRFGYEDLINPAFIGAKSFSVLQRLKQQRKMLLPISHSHS
;
A
#
# COMPACT_ATOMS: atom_id res chain seq x y z
N MET A 1 -4.38 15.51 -23.75
CA MET A 1 -3.03 14.96 -23.48
C MET A 1 -2.46 15.54 -22.19
N GLU A 2 -2.69 16.83 -21.90
CA GLU A 2 -2.22 17.51 -20.67
C GLU A 2 -2.76 16.89 -19.36
N ASN A 3 -4.07 16.62 -19.26
CA ASN A 3 -4.67 16.06 -18.02
C ASN A 3 -4.06 14.73 -17.56
N ALA A 4 -3.55 13.90 -18.47
CA ALA A 4 -2.95 12.60 -18.12
C ALA A 4 -1.54 12.76 -17.53
N VAL A 5 -0.80 13.79 -17.96
CA VAL A 5 0.54 14.09 -17.43
C VAL A 5 0.43 14.73 -16.05
N GLU A 6 -0.51 15.66 -15.87
CA GLU A 6 -0.78 16.29 -14.58
C GLU A 6 -1.28 15.28 -13.54
N ALA A 7 -2.21 14.38 -13.91
CA ALA A 7 -2.69 13.33 -13.00
C ALA A 7 -1.58 12.38 -12.55
N ASN A 8 -0.61 12.08 -13.43
CA ASN A 8 0.57 11.29 -13.06
C ASN A 8 1.47 12.05 -12.08
N TRP A 9 1.79 13.31 -12.35
CA TRP A 9 2.61 14.13 -11.45
C TRP A 9 1.98 14.27 -10.06
N HIS A 10 0.67 14.51 -9.99
CA HIS A 10 -0.05 14.55 -8.71
C HIS A 10 -0.05 13.20 -7.99
N GLY A 11 -0.06 12.10 -8.74
CA GLY A 11 0.07 10.76 -8.15
C GLY A 11 1.42 10.52 -7.50
N HIS A 12 2.51 10.87 -8.20
CA HIS A 12 3.86 10.77 -7.66
C HIS A 12 4.08 11.69 -6.47
N ASP A 13 3.59 12.94 -6.52
CA ASP A 13 3.66 13.88 -5.40
C ASP A 13 2.92 13.36 -4.16
N TYR A 14 1.74 12.76 -4.35
CA TYR A 14 0.97 12.20 -3.24
C TYR A 14 1.66 10.98 -2.62
N GLN A 15 2.22 10.10 -3.45
CA GLN A 15 3.03 8.96 -3.00
C GLN A 15 4.24 9.44 -2.20
N ALA A 16 4.99 10.43 -2.71
CA ALA A 16 6.15 10.99 -2.02
C ALA A 16 5.79 11.66 -0.69
N ARG A 17 4.66 12.37 -0.60
CA ARG A 17 4.18 12.95 0.67
C ARG A 17 3.87 11.87 1.71
N PHE A 18 3.20 10.80 1.29
CA PHE A 18 2.87 9.71 2.18
C PHE A 18 4.14 9.03 2.71
N PHE A 19 5.17 8.88 1.86
CA PHE A 19 6.47 8.40 2.28
C PHE A 19 7.09 9.31 3.35
N TRP A 20 7.13 10.62 3.11
CA TRP A 20 7.73 11.56 4.06
C TRP A 20 7.02 11.62 5.41
N ILE A 21 5.70 11.38 5.46
CA ILE A 21 4.96 11.27 6.71
C ILE A 21 5.52 10.12 7.56
N TYR A 22 5.63 8.90 7.00
CA TYR A 22 6.18 7.78 7.75
C TYR A 22 7.68 7.91 7.99
N ALA A 23 8.45 8.43 7.04
CA ALA A 23 9.87 8.64 7.22
C ALA A 23 10.18 9.66 8.33
N SER A 24 9.29 10.64 8.55
CA SER A 24 9.42 11.57 9.67
C SER A 24 9.25 10.89 11.04
N ALA A 25 8.45 9.82 11.12
CA ALA A 25 8.24 9.05 12.35
C ALA A 25 9.54 8.40 12.86
N LEU A 26 10.49 8.07 11.97
CA LEU A 26 11.83 7.58 12.34
C LEU A 26 12.61 8.56 13.23
N ARG A 27 12.24 9.85 13.21
CA ARG A 27 12.89 10.92 14.00
C ARG A 27 11.95 11.49 15.06
N ASP A 28 10.72 10.99 15.14
CA ASP A 28 9.72 11.45 16.09
C ASP A 28 9.85 10.64 17.40
N PRO A 29 10.24 11.27 18.52
CA PRO A 29 10.36 10.60 19.81
C PRO A 29 9.03 10.05 20.33
N ASP A 30 7.88 10.51 19.81
CA ASP A 30 6.56 10.01 20.19
C ASP A 30 6.10 8.82 19.30
N GLN A 31 6.75 8.57 18.16
CA GLN A 31 6.47 7.44 17.25
C GLN A 31 7.63 6.46 17.18
N THR A 32 7.97 5.89 18.34
CA THR A 32 9.19 5.06 18.52
C THR A 32 9.15 3.69 17.88
N ASN A 33 8.01 3.28 17.33
CA ASN A 33 7.82 1.92 16.83
C ASN A 33 8.19 1.78 15.36
N VAL A 34 8.32 2.85 14.59
CA VAL A 34 8.75 2.77 13.18
C VAL A 34 10.26 2.56 13.14
N ILE A 35 10.69 1.49 12.47
CA ILE A 35 12.13 1.16 12.35
C ILE A 35 12.64 1.22 10.92
N GLU A 36 11.76 1.11 9.92
CA GLU A 36 12.12 1.19 8.51
C GLU A 36 10.96 1.75 7.71
N VAL A 37 11.28 2.60 6.73
CA VAL A 37 10.34 3.07 5.71
C VAL A 37 11.01 2.95 4.35
N SER A 38 10.36 2.21 3.46
CA SER A 38 10.92 1.74 2.21
C SER A 38 10.03 2.20 1.04
N TYR A 39 10.62 2.76 -0.02
CA TYR A 39 9.93 3.34 -1.18
C TYR A 39 10.32 2.59 -2.45
N GLU A 40 9.34 2.08 -3.21
CA GLU A 40 9.57 1.34 -4.46
C GLU A 40 10.57 0.17 -4.33
N THR A 41 10.45 -0.64 -3.27
CA THR A 41 11.36 -1.78 -3.05
C THR A 41 11.00 -3.02 -3.88
N ASP A 42 11.96 -3.93 -4.07
CA ASP A 42 11.80 -5.26 -4.69
C ASP A 42 10.96 -6.26 -3.84
N GLY A 43 9.87 -5.79 -3.24
CA GLY A 43 8.85 -6.60 -2.59
C GLY A 43 7.86 -7.25 -3.59
N PRO A 44 6.82 -7.95 -3.09
CA PRO A 44 5.72 -8.45 -3.93
C PRO A 44 4.96 -7.34 -4.68
N LYS A 45 5.49 -6.99 -5.87
CA LYS A 45 5.16 -5.96 -6.89
C LYS A 45 3.73 -5.44 -7.07
N ALA A 46 2.70 -6.00 -6.43
CA ALA A 46 1.34 -5.50 -6.51
C ALA A 46 0.91 -4.61 -5.33
N CYS A 47 1.72 -4.45 -4.27
CA CYS A 47 1.28 -3.74 -3.04
C CYS A 47 2.36 -2.93 -2.29
N ASP A 48 3.42 -2.47 -2.96
CA ASP A 48 4.64 -1.99 -2.28
C ASP A 48 5.05 -0.56 -2.66
N ASP A 49 4.09 0.34 -2.87
CA ASP A 49 4.42 1.73 -3.16
C ASP A 49 5.21 2.34 -1.99
N ILE A 50 4.81 1.99 -0.76
CA ILE A 50 5.55 2.24 0.49
C ILE A 50 5.40 1.05 1.44
N ILE A 51 6.50 0.62 2.05
CA ILE A 51 6.53 -0.38 3.12
C ILE A 51 6.96 0.30 4.42
N VAL A 52 6.26 0.02 5.52
CA VAL A 52 6.61 0.53 6.85
C VAL A 52 6.78 -0.66 7.80
N CYS A 53 7.97 -0.82 8.36
CA CYS A 53 8.26 -1.87 9.34
C CYS A 53 8.27 -1.30 10.76
N TYR A 54 7.77 -2.08 11.71
CA TYR A 54 7.62 -1.67 13.10
C TYR A 54 8.25 -2.65 14.10
N ASP A 55 8.92 -2.11 15.13
CA ASP A 55 9.37 -2.83 16.32
C ASP A 55 9.34 -1.90 17.57
N PRO A 56 8.57 -2.23 18.62
CA PRO A 56 7.60 -3.31 18.68
C PRO A 56 6.42 -3.05 17.73
N GLY A 57 5.87 -4.12 17.13
CA GLY A 57 4.76 -4.00 16.18
C GLY A 57 3.59 -3.15 16.70
N ARG A 58 2.95 -2.36 15.84
CA ARG A 58 1.87 -1.45 16.25
C ARG A 58 0.57 -2.20 16.60
N PRO A 59 -0.29 -1.65 17.47
CA PRO A 59 -1.59 -2.24 17.77
C PRO A 59 -2.48 -2.40 16.52
N SER A 60 -3.27 -3.47 16.48
CA SER A 60 -4.30 -3.71 15.46
C SER A 60 -5.68 -3.86 16.12
N TYR A 61 -6.74 -3.99 15.32
CA TYR A 61 -8.09 -4.28 15.82
C TYR A 61 -8.25 -5.70 16.41
N GLY A 62 -7.22 -6.55 16.34
CA GLY A 62 -7.22 -7.91 16.87
C GLY A 62 -6.10 -8.17 17.88
N PRO A 63 -5.91 -9.43 18.31
CA PRO A 63 -4.90 -9.80 19.31
C PRO A 63 -3.46 -9.71 18.77
N HIS A 64 -3.30 -9.60 17.45
CA HIS A 64 -1.99 -9.55 16.80
C HIS A 64 -1.52 -8.11 16.61
N ARG A 65 -0.20 -7.91 16.70
CA ARG A 65 0.45 -6.64 16.36
C ARG A 65 0.86 -6.65 14.89
N VAL A 66 0.76 -5.49 14.24
CA VAL A 66 1.22 -5.30 12.86
C VAL A 66 2.69 -4.94 12.89
N VAL A 67 3.52 -5.82 12.34
CA VAL A 67 4.98 -5.61 12.24
C VAL A 67 5.38 -5.00 10.89
N VAL A 68 4.52 -5.07 9.88
CA VAL A 68 4.73 -4.47 8.56
C VAL A 68 3.40 -4.00 7.99
N ASP A 69 3.33 -2.75 7.54
CA ASP A 69 2.25 -2.24 6.69
C ASP A 69 2.76 -2.13 5.23
N TYR A 70 1.96 -2.66 4.30
CA TYR A 70 2.17 -2.53 2.86
C TYR A 70 1.15 -1.55 2.30
N HIS A 71 1.61 -0.38 1.84
CA HIS A 71 0.76 0.67 1.33
C HIS A 71 0.77 0.67 -0.20
N GLN A 72 -0.42 0.44 -0.78
CA GLN A 72 -0.68 0.70 -2.18
C GLN A 72 -1.39 2.05 -2.34
N ILE A 73 -0.74 2.97 -3.05
CA ILE A 73 -1.22 4.33 -3.29
C ILE A 73 -1.66 4.43 -4.73
N LYS A 74 -2.95 4.71 -4.93
CA LYS A 74 -3.50 5.01 -6.25
C LYS A 74 -4.14 6.39 -6.20
N TYR A 75 -3.53 7.33 -6.89
CA TYR A 75 -4.11 8.65 -7.08
C TYR A 75 -5.00 8.65 -8.31
N HIS A 76 -6.23 9.12 -8.16
CA HIS A 76 -7.18 9.24 -9.24
C HIS A 76 -7.85 10.61 -9.18
N VAL A 77 -7.64 11.45 -10.20
CA VAL A 77 -8.33 12.74 -10.35
C VAL A 77 -9.74 12.49 -10.84
N ALA A 78 -10.62 11.99 -9.97
CA ALA A 78 -12.06 11.99 -10.24
C ALA A 78 -12.63 13.34 -9.82
N LEU A 79 -12.99 14.17 -10.80
CA LEU A 79 -13.77 15.40 -10.59
C LEU A 79 -15.15 15.16 -9.92
N GLY A 80 -15.56 13.89 -9.75
CA GLY A 80 -16.89 13.48 -9.28
C GLY A 80 -16.99 12.95 -7.85
N GLY A 81 -15.88 12.81 -7.11
CA GLY A 81 -15.91 12.47 -5.69
C GLY A 81 -16.47 11.07 -5.34
N ARG A 82 -15.60 10.21 -4.80
CA ARG A 82 -15.86 8.88 -4.21
C ARG A 82 -15.84 7.72 -5.22
N PHE A 83 -15.11 6.67 -4.83
CA PHE A 83 -15.12 5.35 -5.46
C PHE A 83 -15.56 4.32 -4.41
N GLY A 84 -16.30 3.31 -4.84
CA GLY A 84 -16.93 2.30 -3.99
C GLY A 84 -16.35 0.90 -4.20
N TYR A 85 -16.99 -0.11 -3.60
CA TYR A 85 -16.56 -1.50 -3.75
C TYR A 85 -16.65 -2.00 -5.20
N GLU A 86 -17.57 -1.44 -6.00
CA GLU A 86 -17.79 -1.77 -7.41
C GLU A 86 -16.57 -1.39 -8.27
N ASP A 87 -15.94 -0.28 -7.95
CA ASP A 87 -14.69 0.17 -8.56
C ASP A 87 -13.53 -0.78 -8.20
N LEU A 88 -13.47 -1.27 -6.96
CA LEU A 88 -12.41 -2.17 -6.50
C LEU A 88 -12.47 -3.55 -7.13
N ILE A 89 -13.65 -3.99 -7.58
CA ILE A 89 -13.83 -5.26 -8.31
C ILE A 89 -13.73 -5.11 -9.83
N ASN A 90 -13.74 -3.88 -10.35
CA ASN A 90 -13.64 -3.61 -11.78
C ASN A 90 -12.16 -3.43 -12.22
N PRO A 91 -11.61 -4.29 -13.11
CA PRO A 91 -10.25 -4.11 -13.63
C PRO A 91 -10.01 -2.77 -14.32
N ALA A 92 -11.03 -2.23 -15.01
CA ALA A 92 -10.93 -0.98 -15.74
C ALA A 92 -10.68 0.24 -14.84
N PHE A 93 -11.06 0.16 -13.55
CA PHE A 93 -10.86 1.21 -12.56
C PHE A 93 -9.38 1.59 -12.37
N ILE A 94 -8.48 0.61 -12.52
CA ILE A 94 -7.02 0.81 -12.45
C ILE A 94 -6.35 0.70 -13.81
N GLY A 95 -7.11 0.81 -14.91
CA GLY A 95 -6.61 0.62 -16.27
C GLY A 95 -6.11 -0.80 -16.57
N ALA A 96 -6.52 -1.81 -15.79
CA ALA A 96 -6.13 -3.20 -15.99
C ALA A 96 -7.14 -3.93 -16.91
N LYS A 97 -6.65 -4.89 -17.70
CA LYS A 97 -7.50 -5.67 -18.62
C LYS A 97 -8.12 -6.92 -18.00
N SER A 98 -7.49 -7.49 -16.98
CA SER A 98 -7.80 -8.87 -16.56
C SER A 98 -7.99 -9.07 -15.07
N PHE A 99 -7.36 -8.24 -14.23
CA PHE A 99 -7.42 -8.39 -12.78
C PHE A 99 -7.75 -7.07 -12.10
N SER A 100 -8.75 -7.11 -11.22
CA SER A 100 -9.13 -6.00 -10.36
C SER A 100 -8.17 -5.84 -9.18
N VAL A 101 -8.33 -4.74 -8.43
CA VAL A 101 -7.51 -4.45 -7.24
C VAL A 101 -7.59 -5.60 -6.23
N LEU A 102 -8.81 -6.05 -5.90
CA LEU A 102 -9.00 -7.11 -4.90
C LEU A 102 -8.44 -8.47 -5.36
N GLN A 103 -8.50 -8.77 -6.66
CA GLN A 103 -7.94 -10.01 -7.20
C GLN A 103 -6.41 -10.02 -7.13
N ARG A 104 -5.77 -8.89 -7.42
CA ARG A 104 -4.32 -8.71 -7.26
C ARG A 104 -3.91 -8.88 -5.79
N LEU A 105 -4.61 -8.23 -4.87
CA LEU A 105 -4.38 -8.38 -3.42
C LEU A 105 -4.51 -9.84 -2.96
N LYS A 106 -5.55 -10.54 -3.41
CA LYS A 106 -5.75 -11.97 -3.07
C LYS A 106 -4.62 -12.85 -3.59
N GLN A 107 -4.13 -12.61 -4.81
CA GLN A 107 -3.01 -13.36 -5.38
C GLN A 107 -1.72 -13.11 -4.61
N GLN A 108 -1.41 -11.85 -4.29
CA GLN A 108 -0.22 -11.51 -3.50
C GLN A 108 -0.28 -12.09 -2.09
N ARG A 109 -1.43 -12.01 -1.41
CA ARG A 109 -1.60 -12.64 -0.09
C ARG A 109 -1.27 -14.13 -0.13
N LYS A 110 -1.63 -14.83 -1.22
CA LYS A 110 -1.27 -16.25 -1.38
C LYS A 110 0.23 -16.46 -1.58
N MET A 111 0.93 -15.54 -2.25
CA MET A 111 2.38 -15.60 -2.44
C MET A 111 3.15 -15.27 -1.15
N LEU A 112 2.65 -14.30 -0.38
CA LEU A 112 3.18 -13.88 0.93
C LEU A 112 2.90 -14.87 2.07
N LEU A 113 2.14 -15.94 1.81
CA LEU A 113 1.97 -17.08 2.71
C LEU A 113 2.87 -18.25 2.25
N PRO A 114 4.21 -18.20 2.40
CA PRO A 114 4.99 -19.42 2.33
C PRO A 114 4.72 -20.24 3.60
N ILE A 115 4.09 -21.40 3.43
CA ILE A 115 4.15 -22.60 4.30
C ILE A 115 4.11 -22.31 5.80
N SER A 116 2.90 -22.21 6.38
CA SER A 116 2.70 -22.39 7.82
C SER A 116 1.74 -23.53 8.10
N HIS A 117 2.04 -24.74 7.62
CA HIS A 117 1.53 -26.00 8.19
C HIS A 117 2.52 -27.14 7.90
N SER A 118 3.65 -27.12 8.60
CA SER A 118 4.37 -28.36 8.95
C SER A 118 4.97 -28.18 10.34
N HIS A 119 4.13 -28.28 11.36
CA HIS A 119 4.58 -28.71 12.68
C HIS A 119 3.85 -29.99 13.04
N SER A 120 4.68 -30.93 13.47
CA SER A 120 4.52 -32.35 13.78
C SER A 120 3.25 -32.75 14.52
#